data_AF-A0A3D4T5A4-F1
#
_entry.id   AF-A0A3D4T5A4-F1
#
_cell.length_a   1.000
_cell.length_b   1.000
_cell.length_c   1.000
_cell.angle_alpha   90.00
_cell.angle_beta   90.00
_cell.angle_gamma   90.00
#
_symmetry.space_group_name_H-M   'P 1'
#
loop_
_entity.id
_entity.type
_entity.pdbx_description
1 polymer ?
#
loop_
_entity_poly.entity_id
_entity_poly.type
_entity_poly.pdbx_seq_one_letter_code
_entity_poly.pdbx_strand_id
1 'polypeptide(L)'
;MNKTAQKYFDMSFEYHVAALTLHVNIFDAPYLYNPTAFLLRHSIELLLKGLIIRETQKARRIAANRITIGGRKLNQTHSVGLLWNHFKTLYHIPEGSVVSLNKAIEKLSKKDIGADRYRYPYKKQGQPIPIEPVVFDTSKKAPDLEDGIPYIIETPTDSKVITKGPVLLTEMKTLIEEMEILFSLSEET
;
A
#
# COMPACT_ATOMS: atom_id res chain seq x y z
N MET A 1 -0.39 -26.67 -1.42
CA MET A 1 -0.55 -25.21 -1.57
C MET A 1 -1.80 -24.90 -2.42
N ASN A 2 -2.60 -23.92 -2.02
CA ASN A 2 -3.83 -23.55 -2.73
C ASN A 2 -3.50 -22.83 -4.05
N LYS A 3 -3.65 -23.52 -5.19
CA LYS A 3 -3.31 -22.97 -6.52
C LYS A 3 -4.02 -21.66 -6.85
N THR A 4 -5.22 -21.45 -6.32
CA THR A 4 -5.95 -20.18 -6.55
C THR A 4 -5.34 -19.06 -5.74
N ALA A 5 -5.08 -19.27 -4.45
CA ALA A 5 -4.43 -18.29 -3.60
C ALA A 5 -3.02 -17.93 -4.12
N GLN A 6 -2.27 -18.93 -4.60
CA GLN A 6 -0.91 -18.71 -5.12
C GLN A 6 -0.87 -17.68 -6.25
N LYS A 7 -1.82 -17.74 -7.20
CA LYS A 7 -1.89 -16.75 -8.30
C LYS A 7 -2.04 -15.31 -7.80
N TYR A 8 -2.71 -15.10 -6.67
CA TYR A 8 -2.82 -13.77 -6.06
C TYR A 8 -1.51 -13.35 -5.41
N PHE A 9 -0.81 -14.27 -4.74
CA PHE A 9 0.50 -14.00 -4.13
C PHE A 9 1.55 -13.67 -5.20
N ASP A 10 1.61 -14.45 -6.29
CA ASP A 10 2.55 -14.23 -7.39
C ASP A 10 2.34 -12.84 -8.03
N MET A 11 1.09 -12.50 -8.39
CA MET A 11 0.76 -11.20 -8.97
C MET A 11 1.01 -10.05 -7.98
N SER A 12 0.76 -10.28 -6.69
CA SER A 12 1.04 -9.29 -5.65
C SER A 12 2.54 -8.98 -5.55
N PHE A 13 3.37 -10.02 -5.62
CA PHE A 13 4.82 -9.90 -5.61
C PHE A 13 5.32 -9.11 -6.83
N GLU A 14 4.82 -9.41 -8.04
CA GLU A 14 5.14 -8.66 -9.25
C GLU A 14 4.83 -7.15 -9.09
N TYR A 15 3.65 -6.81 -8.57
CA TYR A 15 3.29 -5.41 -8.34
C TYR A 15 4.08 -4.74 -7.21
N HIS A 16 4.49 -5.50 -6.19
CA HIS A 16 5.37 -4.99 -5.15
C HIS A 16 6.75 -4.64 -5.71
N VAL A 17 7.37 -5.54 -6.49
CA VAL A 17 8.66 -5.29 -7.16
C VAL A 17 8.57 -4.09 -8.11
N ALA A 18 7.49 -3.98 -8.88
CA ALA A 18 7.25 -2.82 -9.73
C ALA A 18 7.14 -1.52 -8.90
N ALA A 19 6.43 -1.54 -7.77
CA ALA A 19 6.33 -0.39 -6.88
C ALA A 19 7.69 0.01 -6.29
N LEU A 20 8.50 -0.94 -5.85
CA LEU A 20 9.86 -0.66 -5.35
C LEU A 20 10.74 -0.02 -6.44
N THR A 21 10.63 -0.53 -7.68
CA THR A 21 11.35 0.01 -8.83
C THR A 21 10.94 1.46 -9.13
N LEU A 22 9.66 1.83 -8.96
CA LEU A 22 9.25 3.22 -9.10
C LEU A 22 9.67 4.06 -7.89
N HIS A 23 9.60 3.51 -6.68
CA HIS A 23 9.91 4.20 -5.43
C HIS A 23 11.33 4.76 -5.41
N VAL A 24 12.32 3.96 -5.85
CA VAL A 24 13.73 4.41 -5.91
C VAL A 24 13.95 5.57 -6.87
N ASN A 25 13.04 5.80 -7.82
CA ASN A 25 13.12 6.88 -8.80
C ASN A 25 12.29 8.12 -8.40
N ILE A 26 11.51 8.09 -7.31
CA ILE A 26 10.67 9.24 -6.89
C ILE A 26 11.51 10.49 -6.64
N PHE A 27 12.76 10.33 -6.20
CA PHE A 27 13.70 11.41 -5.93
C PHE A 27 14.01 12.27 -7.15
N ASP A 28 14.04 11.67 -8.34
CA ASP A 28 14.33 12.34 -9.60
C ASP A 28 13.08 12.59 -10.43
N ALA A 29 12.03 11.79 -10.20
CA ALA A 29 10.75 11.89 -10.87
C ALA A 29 9.59 11.87 -9.84
N PRO A 30 9.29 13.00 -9.18
CA PRO A 30 8.29 13.05 -8.09
C PRO A 30 6.86 12.69 -8.52
N TYR A 31 6.54 12.85 -9.81
CA TYR A 31 5.27 12.41 -10.40
C TYR A 31 5.06 10.89 -10.31
N LEU A 32 6.10 10.10 -10.04
CA LEU A 32 6.00 8.65 -9.81
C LEU A 32 5.34 8.28 -8.47
N TYR A 33 5.11 9.25 -7.57
CA TYR A 33 4.46 8.97 -6.28
C TYR A 33 3.10 8.29 -6.44
N ASN A 34 2.20 8.83 -7.28
CA ASN A 34 0.85 8.31 -7.43
C ASN A 34 0.83 6.89 -8.03
N PRO A 35 1.56 6.61 -9.14
CA PRO A 35 1.74 5.25 -9.64
C PRO A 35 2.31 4.28 -8.60
N THR A 36 3.31 4.69 -7.83
CA THR A 36 3.91 3.86 -6.78
C THR A 36 2.90 3.52 -5.69
N ALA A 37 2.18 4.53 -5.18
CA ALA A 37 1.16 4.34 -4.16
C ALA A 37 0.01 3.45 -4.65
N PHE A 38 -0.39 3.59 -5.91
CA PHE A 38 -1.39 2.72 -6.54
C PHE A 38 -0.95 1.26 -6.54
N LEU A 39 0.28 0.97 -6.98
CA LEU A 39 0.82 -0.39 -7.05
C LEU A 39 0.96 -1.02 -5.67
N LEU A 40 1.49 -0.30 -4.67
CA LEU A 40 1.57 -0.80 -3.28
C LEU A 40 0.17 -1.15 -2.74
N ARG A 41 -0.79 -0.24 -2.91
CA ARG A 41 -2.17 -0.45 -2.49
C ARG A 41 -2.81 -1.65 -3.20
N HIS A 42 -2.52 -1.85 -4.49
CA HIS A 42 -3.06 -2.98 -5.24
C HIS A 42 -2.40 -4.31 -4.88
N SER A 43 -1.09 -4.30 -4.61
CA SER A 43 -0.35 -5.45 -4.07
C SER A 43 -0.97 -5.91 -2.74
N ILE A 44 -1.22 -4.98 -1.79
CA ILE A 44 -1.91 -5.32 -0.53
C ILE A 44 -3.31 -5.92 -0.77
N GLU A 45 -4.10 -5.35 -1.70
CA GLU A 45 -5.40 -5.92 -2.05
C GLU A 45 -5.28 -7.38 -2.50
N LEU A 46 -4.30 -7.69 -3.36
CA LEU A 46 -4.09 -9.04 -3.87
C LEU A 46 -3.60 -10.00 -2.78
N LEU A 47 -2.63 -9.59 -1.95
CA LEU A 47 -2.18 -10.37 -0.80
C LEU A 47 -3.34 -10.75 0.11
N LEU A 48 -4.15 -9.77 0.53
CA LEU A 48 -5.29 -10.02 1.40
C LEU A 48 -6.32 -10.95 0.76
N LYS A 49 -6.60 -10.78 -0.54
CA LYS A 49 -7.50 -11.69 -1.28
C LYS A 49 -6.95 -13.11 -1.31
N GLY A 50 -5.66 -13.29 -1.57
CA GLY A 50 -5.00 -14.59 -1.56
C GLY A 50 -5.08 -15.27 -0.18
N LEU A 51 -4.79 -14.52 0.88
CA LEU A 51 -4.86 -14.97 2.27
C LEU A 51 -6.29 -15.41 2.63
N ILE A 52 -7.30 -14.60 2.32
CA ILE A 52 -8.71 -14.92 2.55
C ILE A 52 -9.13 -16.20 1.81
N ILE A 53 -8.72 -16.35 0.54
CA ILE A 53 -9.00 -17.57 -0.26
C ILE A 53 -8.36 -18.78 0.41
N ARG A 54 -7.09 -18.67 0.82
CA ARG A 54 -6.34 -19.75 1.47
C ARG A 54 -7.05 -20.21 2.74
N GLU A 55 -7.32 -19.30 3.66
CA GLU A 55 -7.91 -19.63 4.97
C GLU A 55 -9.36 -20.10 4.87
N THR A 56 -10.16 -19.48 3.99
CA THR A 56 -11.54 -19.92 3.77
C THR A 56 -11.60 -21.33 3.18
N GLN A 57 -10.69 -21.68 2.27
CA GLN A 57 -10.63 -23.02 1.68
C GLN A 57 -10.08 -24.07 2.65
N LYS A 58 -9.10 -23.71 3.49
CA LYS A 58 -8.63 -24.55 4.59
C LYS A 58 -9.77 -24.90 5.55
N ALA A 59 -10.55 -23.91 5.99
CA ALA A 59 -11.60 -24.10 6.99
C ALA A 59 -12.91 -24.70 6.45
N ARG A 60 -13.36 -24.27 5.25
CA ARG A 60 -14.74 -24.53 4.77
C ARG A 60 -14.83 -25.12 3.37
N ARG A 61 -13.70 -25.31 2.67
CA ARG A 61 -13.64 -25.82 1.27
C ARG A 61 -14.53 -25.04 0.28
N ILE A 62 -14.76 -23.74 0.52
CA ILE A 62 -15.58 -22.90 -0.35
C ILE A 62 -14.77 -22.44 -1.58
N ALA A 63 -15.31 -22.62 -2.78
CA ALA A 63 -14.69 -22.14 -4.00
C ALA A 63 -14.49 -20.60 -3.98
N ALA A 64 -13.35 -20.11 -4.49
CA ALA A 64 -12.96 -18.71 -4.39
C ALA A 64 -14.00 -17.74 -4.98
N ASN A 65 -14.67 -18.12 -6.07
CA ASN A 65 -15.72 -17.34 -6.73
C ASN A 65 -17.03 -17.21 -5.93
N ARG A 66 -17.18 -17.98 -4.84
CA ARG A 66 -18.32 -17.94 -3.92
C ARG A 66 -18.02 -17.18 -2.63
N ILE A 67 -16.78 -16.75 -2.41
CA ILE A 67 -16.41 -15.98 -1.22
C ILE A 67 -16.99 -14.57 -1.34
N THR A 68 -17.70 -14.12 -0.31
CA THR A 68 -18.31 -12.80 -0.23
C THR A 68 -17.86 -12.05 1.01
N ILE A 69 -17.70 -10.74 0.89
CA ILE A 69 -17.33 -9.82 1.97
C ILE A 69 -18.24 -8.60 1.88
N GLY A 70 -18.97 -8.28 2.96
CA GLY A 70 -19.92 -7.16 2.97
C GLY A 70 -20.99 -7.26 1.88
N GLY A 71 -21.46 -8.47 1.58
CA GLY A 71 -22.47 -8.73 0.54
C GLY A 71 -21.96 -8.67 -0.91
N ARG A 72 -20.66 -8.44 -1.15
CA ARG A 72 -20.05 -8.41 -2.49
C ARG A 72 -19.13 -9.59 -2.70
N LYS A 73 -18.96 -10.04 -3.95
CA LYS A 73 -17.98 -11.08 -4.28
C LYS A 73 -16.56 -10.57 -3.99
N LEU A 74 -15.68 -11.45 -3.54
CA LEU A 74 -14.29 -11.11 -3.21
C LEU A 74 -13.58 -10.32 -4.33
N ASN A 75 -13.77 -10.72 -5.59
CA ASN A 75 -13.16 -10.04 -6.73
C ASN A 75 -13.65 -8.60 -6.95
N GLN A 76 -14.83 -8.25 -6.45
CA GLN A 76 -15.44 -6.92 -6.52
C GLN A 76 -15.14 -6.05 -5.28
N THR A 77 -14.47 -6.62 -4.27
CA THR A 77 -14.11 -5.91 -3.05
C THR A 77 -12.71 -5.32 -3.19
N HIS A 78 -12.62 -3.99 -3.18
CA HIS A 78 -11.38 -3.24 -3.31
C HIS A 78 -10.96 -2.52 -2.01
N SER A 79 -11.84 -2.43 -1.02
CA SER A 79 -11.47 -1.78 0.24
C SER A 79 -10.48 -2.66 1.01
N VAL A 80 -9.24 -2.18 1.12
CA VAL A 80 -8.16 -2.86 1.86
C VAL A 80 -8.54 -3.05 3.32
N GLY A 81 -9.16 -2.05 3.96
CA GLY A 81 -9.65 -2.15 5.34
C GLY A 81 -10.73 -3.22 5.52
N LEU A 82 -11.69 -3.35 4.58
CA LEU A 82 -12.69 -4.42 4.64
C LEU A 82 -12.05 -5.81 4.46
N LEU A 83 -11.10 -5.94 3.54
CA LEU A 83 -10.37 -7.19 3.31
C LEU A 83 -9.56 -7.58 4.56
N TRP A 84 -8.82 -6.64 5.14
CA TRP A 84 -8.01 -6.86 6.33
C TRP A 84 -8.85 -7.26 7.54
N ASN A 85 -9.92 -6.52 7.81
CA ASN A 85 -10.82 -6.84 8.91
C ASN A 85 -11.47 -8.21 8.72
N HIS A 86 -11.85 -8.58 7.49
CA HIS A 86 -12.36 -9.92 7.22
C HIS A 86 -11.29 -11.00 7.45
N PHE A 87 -10.07 -10.80 6.97
CA PHE A 87 -8.98 -11.75 7.18
C PHE A 87 -8.69 -12.01 8.65
N LYS A 88 -8.68 -10.97 9.50
CA LYS A 88 -8.53 -11.12 10.96
C LYS A 88 -9.61 -11.97 11.63
N THR A 89 -10.79 -12.13 11.00
CA THR A 89 -11.82 -13.06 11.51
C THR A 89 -11.57 -14.52 11.11
N LEU A 90 -10.74 -14.74 10.09
CA LEU A 90 -10.40 -16.07 9.57
C LEU A 90 -9.10 -16.62 10.17
N TYR A 91 -8.15 -15.73 10.47
CA TYR A 91 -6.82 -16.08 10.94
C TYR A 91 -6.50 -15.32 12.22
N HIS A 92 -6.19 -16.05 13.29
CA HIS A 92 -5.82 -15.44 14.56
C HIS A 92 -4.36 -14.99 14.51
N ILE A 93 -4.15 -13.68 14.53
CA ILE A 93 -2.82 -13.07 14.59
C ILE A 93 -2.69 -12.41 15.96
N PRO A 94 -1.62 -12.69 16.73
CA PRO A 94 -1.37 -12.01 17.99
C PRO A 94 -1.40 -10.49 17.78
N GLU A 95 -2.21 -9.78 18.57
CA GLU A 95 -2.47 -8.36 18.31
C GLU A 95 -1.19 -7.51 18.31
N GLY A 96 -0.23 -7.88 19.16
CA GLY A 96 1.10 -7.25 19.24
C GLY A 96 1.94 -7.35 17.96
N SER A 97 1.77 -8.40 17.14
CA SER A 97 2.59 -8.60 15.94
C SER A 97 2.12 -7.81 14.71
N VAL A 98 0.92 -7.22 14.77
CA VAL A 98 0.32 -6.50 13.63
C VAL A 98 -0.12 -5.07 13.97
N VAL A 99 0.33 -4.51 15.10
CA VAL A 99 -0.06 -3.14 15.52
C VAL A 99 0.31 -2.09 14.47
N SER A 100 1.53 -2.17 13.93
CA SER A 100 2.03 -1.24 12.92
C SER A 100 1.31 -1.41 11.58
N LEU A 101 1.14 -2.65 11.12
CA LEU A 101 0.37 -3.00 9.94
C LEU A 101 -1.10 -2.54 10.02
N ASN A 102 -1.76 -2.74 11.18
CA ASN A 102 -3.11 -2.23 11.43
C ASN A 102 -3.19 -0.72 11.19
N LYS A 103 -2.26 0.04 11.79
CA LYS A 103 -2.21 1.51 11.63
C LYS A 103 -1.95 1.90 10.17
N ALA A 104 -1.06 1.21 9.46
CA ALA A 104 -0.78 1.48 8.06
C ALA A 104 -2.01 1.22 7.17
N ILE A 105 -2.69 0.08 7.33
CA ILE A 105 -3.91 -0.26 6.59
C ILE A 105 -5.04 0.71 6.90
N GLU A 106 -5.22 1.14 8.15
CA GLU A 106 -6.23 2.13 8.52
C GLU A 106 -5.98 3.49 7.85
N LYS A 107 -4.73 3.96 7.86
CA LYS A 107 -4.34 5.20 7.18
C LYS A 107 -4.59 5.11 5.68
N LEU A 108 -4.15 4.02 5.04
CA LEU A 108 -4.38 3.78 3.61
C LEU A 108 -5.87 3.76 3.28
N SER A 109 -6.66 3.04 4.08
CA SER A 109 -8.10 2.91 3.88
C SER A 109 -8.84 4.25 4.01
N LYS A 110 -8.45 5.09 4.98
CA LYS A 110 -9.01 6.44 5.12
C LYS A 110 -8.66 7.34 3.93
N LYS A 111 -7.46 7.17 3.37
CA LYS A 111 -6.97 7.99 2.25
C LYS A 111 -7.58 7.59 0.91
N ASP A 112 -7.84 6.31 0.69
CA ASP A 112 -8.26 5.75 -0.61
C ASP A 112 -9.38 4.71 -0.45
N ILE A 113 -10.51 5.13 0.14
CA ILE A 113 -11.68 4.26 0.37
C ILE A 113 -12.17 3.60 -0.93
N GLY A 114 -12.18 4.38 -2.02
CA GLY A 114 -12.75 3.99 -3.32
C GLY A 114 -11.78 3.32 -4.29
N ALA A 115 -10.51 3.15 -3.90
CA ALA A 115 -9.42 2.75 -4.80
C ALA A 115 -9.21 3.71 -5.99
N ASP A 116 -9.68 4.96 -5.90
CA ASP A 116 -9.71 5.93 -6.99
C ASP A 116 -8.66 7.04 -6.84
N ARG A 117 -8.17 7.29 -5.62
CA ARG A 117 -7.30 8.42 -5.31
C ARG A 117 -6.05 8.46 -6.17
N TYR A 118 -5.38 7.32 -6.34
CA TYR A 118 -4.08 7.29 -7.00
C TYR A 118 -4.15 7.15 -8.53
N ARG A 119 -5.37 7.07 -9.09
CA ARG A 119 -5.59 6.77 -10.52
C ARG A 119 -6.25 7.90 -11.30
N TYR A 120 -7.11 8.67 -10.65
CA TYR A 120 -7.91 9.68 -11.33
C TYR A 120 -7.48 11.09 -10.92
N PRO A 121 -7.46 12.06 -11.85
CA PRO A 121 -7.14 13.45 -11.52
C PRO A 121 -8.25 14.15 -10.72
N TYR A 122 -9.44 13.54 -10.64
CA TYR A 122 -10.58 14.06 -9.88
C TYR A 122 -11.26 12.94 -9.08
N LYS A 123 -11.76 13.27 -7.90
CA LYS A 123 -12.72 12.43 -7.16
C LYS A 123 -14.05 12.40 -7.90
N LYS A 124 -14.89 11.42 -7.55
CA LYS A 124 -16.27 11.32 -8.07
C LYS A 124 -17.10 12.59 -7.90
N GLN A 125 -16.83 13.38 -6.86
CA GLN A 125 -17.51 14.66 -6.58
C GLN A 125 -16.87 15.86 -7.32
N GLY A 126 -15.96 15.63 -8.27
CA GLY A 126 -15.30 16.67 -9.07
C GLY A 126 -14.13 17.38 -8.36
N GLN A 127 -13.78 17.00 -7.14
CA GLN A 127 -12.64 17.58 -6.42
C GLN A 127 -11.31 17.12 -7.06
N PRO A 128 -10.37 18.01 -7.37
CA PRO A 128 -9.09 17.63 -7.95
C PRO A 128 -8.24 16.83 -6.97
N ILE A 129 -7.45 15.90 -7.49
CA ILE A 129 -6.44 15.14 -6.75
C ILE A 129 -5.05 15.65 -7.17
N PRO A 130 -4.14 15.95 -6.21
CA PRO A 130 -2.79 16.39 -6.54
C PRO A 130 -2.01 15.34 -7.35
N ILE A 131 -1.58 15.70 -8.57
CA ILE A 131 -0.79 14.84 -9.47
C ILE A 131 0.68 14.76 -9.00
N GLU A 132 1.20 15.86 -8.46
CA GLU A 132 2.54 15.95 -7.86
C GLU A 132 2.42 16.29 -6.36
N PRO A 133 2.15 15.28 -5.53
CA PRO A 133 1.94 15.50 -4.11
C PRO A 133 3.26 15.65 -3.34
N VAL A 134 4.41 15.38 -3.98
CA VAL A 134 5.76 15.48 -3.44
C VAL A 134 6.59 16.43 -4.29
N VAL A 135 7.38 17.30 -3.65
CA VAL A 135 8.31 18.22 -4.31
C VAL A 135 9.61 18.26 -3.51
N PHE A 136 10.73 18.25 -4.23
CA PHE A 136 12.07 18.38 -3.67
C PHE A 136 12.64 19.75 -4.03
N ASP A 137 13.47 20.30 -3.15
CA ASP A 137 14.25 21.49 -3.45
C ASP A 137 15.28 21.18 -4.54
N THR A 138 15.32 22.06 -5.54
CA THR A 138 16.26 22.01 -6.67
C THR A 138 17.20 23.21 -6.68
N SER A 139 17.08 24.12 -5.71
CA SER A 139 17.77 25.41 -5.66
C SER A 139 19.29 25.28 -5.45
N LYS A 140 19.78 24.08 -5.09
CA LYS A 140 21.17 23.79 -4.69
C LYS A 140 21.68 24.68 -3.54
N LYS A 141 20.79 25.40 -2.87
CA LYS A 141 21.12 26.20 -1.69
C LYS A 141 20.95 25.34 -0.46
N ALA A 142 21.85 25.50 0.51
CA ALA A 142 21.64 24.93 1.82
C ALA A 142 20.40 25.60 2.45
N PRO A 143 19.49 24.83 3.08
CA PRO A 143 18.37 25.39 3.81
C PRO A 143 18.87 26.23 4.99
N ASP A 144 18.24 27.37 5.21
CA ASP A 144 18.51 28.20 6.38
C ASP A 144 17.86 27.57 7.62
N LEU A 145 18.63 27.39 8.69
CA LEU A 145 18.13 26.80 9.94
C LEU A 145 17.29 27.79 10.73
N GLU A 146 17.38 29.10 10.45
CA GLU A 146 16.49 30.10 11.02
C GLU A 146 15.03 29.91 10.57
N ASP A 147 14.82 29.35 9.37
CA ASP A 147 13.50 29.01 8.83
C ASP A 147 12.92 27.70 9.41
N GLY A 148 13.73 26.98 10.22
CA GLY A 148 13.36 25.74 10.88
C GLY A 148 14.13 24.51 10.38
N ILE A 149 13.83 23.34 10.95
CA ILE A 149 14.52 22.09 10.61
C ILE A 149 13.94 21.54 9.29
N PRO A 150 14.73 21.44 8.21
CA PRO A 150 14.28 20.91 6.93
C PRO A 150 14.03 19.41 7.00
N TYR A 151 13.05 18.92 6.23
CA TYR A 151 12.90 17.49 5.98
C TYR A 151 13.92 17.08 4.92
N ILE A 152 14.92 16.29 5.31
CA ILE A 152 15.94 15.79 4.39
C ILE A 152 15.68 14.31 4.14
N ILE A 153 15.80 13.91 2.88
CA ILE A 153 15.85 12.51 2.51
C ILE A 153 17.20 12.22 1.85
N GLU A 154 17.77 11.08 2.21
CA GLU A 154 19.10 10.67 1.80
C GLU A 154 19.01 9.39 0.96
N THR A 155 19.80 9.37 -0.10
CA THR A 155 20.15 8.16 -0.86
C THR A 155 21.64 7.89 -0.64
N PRO A 156 22.16 6.72 -1.00
CA PRO A 156 23.60 6.45 -0.88
C PRO A 156 24.49 7.45 -1.64
N THR A 157 23.94 8.17 -2.62
CA THR A 157 24.70 9.03 -3.53
C THR A 157 24.33 10.52 -3.47
N ASP A 158 23.21 10.88 -2.82
CA ASP A 158 22.67 12.24 -2.86
C ASP A 158 21.72 12.50 -1.67
N SER A 159 21.54 13.77 -1.29
CA SER A 159 20.55 14.21 -0.31
C SER A 159 19.74 15.41 -0.83
N LYS A 160 18.42 15.37 -0.63
CA LYS A 160 17.51 16.43 -1.09
C LYS A 160 16.57 16.87 0.02
N VAL A 161 16.30 18.17 0.07
CA VAL A 161 15.30 18.75 0.97
C VAL A 161 13.91 18.53 0.37
N ILE A 162 12.97 18.03 1.16
CA ILE A 162 11.57 17.86 0.77
C ILE A 162 10.82 19.15 1.11
N THR A 163 10.31 19.84 0.09
CA THR A 163 9.52 21.07 0.27
C THR A 163 8.02 20.80 0.34
N LYS A 164 7.57 19.66 -0.20
CA LYS A 164 6.17 19.22 -0.15
C LYS A 164 6.05 17.72 -0.01
N GLY A 165 5.08 17.27 0.78
CA GLY A 165 4.73 15.85 0.91
C GLY A 165 5.67 14.95 1.75
N PRO A 166 6.44 15.43 2.75
CA PRO A 166 7.33 14.56 3.52
C PRO A 166 6.58 13.44 4.23
N VAL A 167 5.42 13.74 4.82
CA VAL A 167 4.54 12.73 5.46
C VAL A 167 4.11 11.64 4.49
N LEU A 168 3.88 11.98 3.22
CA LEU A 168 3.46 11.02 2.20
C LEU A 168 4.57 10.03 1.86
N LEU A 169 5.81 10.51 1.77
CA LEU A 169 6.98 9.65 1.56
C LEU A 169 7.23 8.73 2.77
N THR A 170 7.14 9.27 3.99
CA THR A 170 7.27 8.47 5.22
C THR A 170 6.21 7.38 5.27
N GLU A 171 4.95 7.69 4.98
CA GLU A 171 3.88 6.69 4.97
C GLU A 171 4.04 5.66 3.87
N MET A 172 4.54 6.05 2.69
CA MET A 172 4.85 5.10 1.61
C MET A 172 5.95 4.13 2.04
N LYS A 173 7.01 4.64 2.68
CA LYS A 173 8.09 3.81 3.24
C LYS A 173 7.54 2.85 4.30
N THR A 174 6.76 3.35 5.25
CA THR A 174 6.09 2.49 6.24
C THR A 174 5.23 1.43 5.54
N LEU A 175 4.48 1.79 4.51
CA LEU A 175 3.64 0.82 3.81
C LEU A 175 4.47 -0.28 3.13
N ILE A 176 5.63 0.05 2.55
CA ILE A 176 6.58 -0.91 1.99
C ILE A 176 7.07 -1.86 3.08
N GLU A 177 7.50 -1.34 4.23
CA GLU A 177 8.01 -2.14 5.34
C GLU A 177 6.93 -3.06 5.94
N GLU A 178 5.71 -2.55 6.14
CA GLU A 178 4.62 -3.33 6.73
C GLU A 178 4.08 -4.42 5.78
N MET A 179 4.27 -4.27 4.47
CA MET A 179 3.89 -5.31 3.50
C MET A 179 4.67 -6.60 3.68
N GLU A 180 5.89 -6.55 4.20
CA GLU A 180 6.70 -7.74 4.50
C GLU A 180 5.98 -8.67 5.48
N ILE A 181 5.20 -8.12 6.42
CA ILE A 181 4.38 -8.91 7.34
C ILE A 181 3.31 -9.70 6.56
N LEU A 182 2.66 -9.07 5.58
CA LEU A 182 1.65 -9.75 4.75
C LEU A 182 2.27 -10.82 3.85
N PHE A 183 3.45 -10.57 3.30
CA PHE A 183 4.20 -11.58 2.53
C PHE A 183 4.60 -12.76 3.42
N SER A 184 5.12 -12.50 4.63
CA SER A 184 5.47 -13.54 5.59
C SER A 184 4.27 -14.43 5.91
N LEU A 185 3.10 -13.83 6.16
CA LEU A 185 1.85 -14.56 6.37
C LEU A 185 1.45 -15.39 5.13
N SER A 186 1.80 -14.97 3.92
CA SER A 186 1.49 -15.70 2.68
C SER A 186 2.35 -16.96 2.49
N GLU A 187 3.53 -16.99 3.11
CA GLU A 187 4.49 -18.10 3.08
C GLU A 187 4.18 -19.18 4.13
N GLU A 188 3.39 -18.85 5.16
CA GLU A 188 2.94 -19.81 6.17
C GLU A 188 2.08 -20.94 5.56
N THR A 189 2.49 -22.19 5.79
CA THR A 189 1.88 -23.42 5.23
C THR A 189 0.54 -23.79 5.83
#